data_AF-A0A7W1ERC7-F1
#
_entry.id   AF-A0A7W1ERC7-F1
#
_cell.length_a   1.000
_cell.length_b   1.000
_cell.length_c   1.000
_cell.angle_alpha   90.00
_cell.angle_beta   90.00
_cell.angle_gamma   90.00
#
_symmetry.space_group_name_H-M   'P 1'
#
loop_
_entity.id
_entity.type
_entity.pdbx_description
1 polymer ?
#
loop_
_entity_poly.entity_id
_entity_poly.type
_entity_poly.pdbx_seq_one_letter_code
_entity_poly.pdbx_strand_id
1 'polypeptide(L)'
;MERTNVHHVWWERRRYKTHLEKRFRTHGAFVIPMLVPVHADLHHDMMPPPKPDRQLMLGILDNLEDYQRPLEGVFATVDYLREQETRTADRLANHLTRQIGYLTVGAINYDNQLR
;
A
#
# COMPACT_ATOMS: atom_id res chain seq x y z
N MET A 1 -24.41 3.81 9.56
CA MET A 1 -23.35 3.50 8.58
C MET A 1 -22.03 3.59 9.30
N GLU A 2 -21.18 2.58 9.16
CA GLU A 2 -19.81 2.65 9.68
C GLU A 2 -19.03 3.73 8.94
N ARG A 3 -18.22 4.51 9.67
CA ARG A 3 -17.44 5.60 9.08
C ARG A 3 -16.25 5.01 8.33
N THR A 4 -16.02 5.50 7.13
CA THR A 4 -14.95 5.04 6.24
C THR A 4 -14.01 6.20 5.95
N ASN A 5 -12.74 5.90 5.66
CA ASN A 5 -11.78 6.84 5.11
C ASN A 5 -10.78 6.08 4.22
N VAL A 6 -9.83 6.79 3.63
CA VAL A 6 -8.89 6.21 2.68
C VAL A 6 -7.54 6.00 3.35
N HIS A 7 -7.09 4.75 3.38
CA HIS A 7 -5.74 4.38 3.76
C HIS A 7 -4.81 4.47 2.55
N HIS A 8 -3.66 5.11 2.74
CA HIS A 8 -2.56 5.06 1.78
C HIS A 8 -1.51 4.11 2.33
N VAL A 9 -1.24 3.02 1.62
CA VAL A 9 -0.22 2.02 1.99
C VAL A 9 1.14 2.69 2.29
N TRP A 10 1.43 3.77 1.55
CA TRP A 10 2.61 4.63 1.69
C TRP A 10 2.28 5.93 2.45
N TRP A 11 1.97 5.84 3.75
CA TRP A 11 1.12 6.84 4.41
C TRP A 11 1.70 8.24 4.69
N GLU A 12 3.00 8.44 4.87
CA GLU A 12 3.51 9.79 5.17
C GLU A 12 3.59 10.70 3.92
N ARG A 13 2.45 11.29 3.51
CA ARG A 13 2.31 12.19 2.34
C ARG A 13 3.45 13.21 2.23
N ARG A 14 3.83 13.81 3.35
CA ARG A 14 4.88 14.85 3.40
C ARG A 14 6.23 14.38 2.88
N ARG A 15 6.52 13.08 2.87
CA ARG A 15 7.79 12.50 2.38
C ARG A 15 7.82 12.34 0.85
N TYR A 16 6.69 12.50 0.15
CA TYR A 16 6.53 12.29 -1.29
C TYR A 16 6.31 13.63 -2.00
N LYS A 17 7.36 14.17 -2.61
CA LYS A 17 7.44 15.53 -3.17
C LYS A 17 7.49 15.55 -4.70
N THR A 18 8.23 14.62 -5.30
CA THR A 18 8.43 14.59 -6.76
C THR A 18 7.20 14.04 -7.49
N HIS A 19 7.15 14.20 -8.82
CA HIS A 19 6.04 13.67 -9.62
C HIS A 19 5.95 12.14 -9.53
N LEU A 20 7.08 11.44 -9.67
CA LEU A 20 7.18 9.99 -9.49
C LEU A 20 6.67 9.55 -8.11
N GLU A 21 7.14 10.23 -7.05
CA GLU A 21 6.76 9.89 -5.68
C GLU A 21 5.26 10.08 -5.42
N LYS A 22 4.67 11.15 -5.99
CA LYS A 22 3.23 11.38 -5.92
C LYS A 22 2.48 10.28 -6.67
N ARG A 23 2.87 9.98 -7.92
CA ARG A 23 2.29 8.88 -8.73
C ARG A 23 2.34 7.55 -7.98
N PHE A 24 3.50 7.22 -7.41
CA PHE A 24 3.70 6.02 -6.60
C PHE A 24 2.74 5.97 -5.42
N ARG A 25 2.71 7.01 -4.57
CA ARG A 25 1.86 7.03 -3.38
C ARG A 25 0.36 6.98 -3.68
N THR A 26 -0.06 7.57 -4.81
CA THR A 26 -1.47 7.67 -5.19
C THR A 26 -1.88 6.63 -6.24
N HIS A 27 -1.04 5.63 -6.52
CA HIS A 27 -1.39 4.54 -7.41
C HIS A 27 -2.65 3.84 -6.89
N GLY A 28 -3.58 3.46 -7.77
CA GLY A 28 -4.86 2.84 -7.38
C GLY A 28 -4.65 1.60 -6.51
N ALA A 29 -3.59 0.83 -6.78
CA ALA A 29 -3.18 -0.31 -5.98
C ALA A 29 -2.89 0.01 -4.48
N PHE A 30 -2.55 1.25 -4.15
CA PHE A 30 -2.04 1.66 -2.84
C PHE A 30 -2.98 2.62 -2.09
N VAL A 31 -4.21 2.77 -2.58
CA VAL A 31 -5.22 3.66 -2.04
C VAL A 31 -6.46 2.83 -1.72
N ILE A 32 -6.68 2.54 -0.43
CA ILE A 32 -7.63 1.54 0.04
C ILE A 32 -8.69 2.20 0.93
N PRO A 33 -9.97 2.28 0.51
CA PRO A 33 -11.09 2.61 1.37
C PRO A 33 -11.18 1.61 2.52
N MET A 34 -11.19 2.11 3.74
CA MET A 34 -11.10 1.31 4.95
C MET A 34 -12.06 1.84 6.02
N LEU A 35 -12.53 0.94 6.88
CA LEU A 35 -13.23 1.31 8.11
C LEU A 35 -12.32 2.14 9.01
N VAL A 36 -12.85 3.26 9.52
CA VAL A 36 -12.09 4.20 10.37
C VAL A 36 -11.49 3.53 11.61
N PRO A 37 -12.19 2.64 12.36
CA PRO A 37 -11.60 1.95 13.50
C PRO A 37 -10.36 1.14 13.11
N VAL A 38 -10.46 0.30 12.08
CA VAL A 38 -9.33 -0.53 11.61
C VAL A 38 -8.18 0.33 11.10
N HIS A 39 -8.48 1.44 10.42
CA HIS A 39 -7.44 2.37 9.98
C HIS A 39 -6.73 3.07 11.15
N ALA A 40 -7.47 3.41 12.22
CA ALA A 40 -6.89 3.97 13.43
C ALA A 40 -5.98 2.95 14.13
N ASP A 41 -6.44 1.70 14.25
CA ASP A 41 -5.66 0.60 14.85
C ASP A 41 -4.38 0.33 14.05
N LEU A 42 -4.48 0.27 12.72
CA LEU A 42 -3.30 0.11 11.84
C LEU A 42 -2.25 1.20 12.11
N HIS A 43 -2.67 2.47 12.18
CA HIS A 43 -1.75 3.59 12.45
C HIS A 43 -1.29 3.68 13.91
N HIS A 44 -1.99 3.06 14.84
CA HIS A 44 -1.57 2.91 16.22
C HIS A 44 -0.48 1.83 16.36
N ASP A 45 -0.68 0.68 15.72
CA ASP A 45 0.16 -0.51 15.88
C ASP A 45 1.40 -0.52 14.99
N MET A 46 1.40 0.28 13.92
CA MET A 46 2.45 0.28 12.90
C MET A 46 3.07 1.65 12.70
N MET A 47 4.40 1.67 12.79
CA MET A 47 5.18 2.82 12.33
C MET A 47 5.15 2.92 10.80
N PRO A 48 5.31 4.13 10.22
CA PRO A 48 5.43 4.31 8.79
C PRO A 48 6.48 3.43 8.13
N PRO A 49 6.20 2.89 6.92
CA PRO A 49 7.22 2.19 6.17
C PRO A 49 8.39 3.13 5.85
N PRO A 50 9.61 2.60 5.67
CA PRO A 50 10.66 3.37 5.02
C PRO A 50 10.16 3.83 3.65
N LYS A 51 10.63 4.99 3.19
CA LYS A 51 10.30 5.45 1.84
C LYS A 51 11.15 4.63 0.87
N PRO A 52 10.57 3.94 -0.13
CA PRO A 52 11.35 3.28 -1.17
C PRO A 52 12.22 4.31 -1.90
N ASP A 53 13.38 3.91 -2.38
CA ASP A 53 14.16 4.78 -3.26
C ASP A 53 13.54 4.85 -4.66
N ARG A 54 14.15 5.67 -5.53
CA ARG A 54 13.66 5.88 -6.89
C ARG A 54 13.62 4.59 -7.70
N GLN A 55 14.60 3.71 -7.54
CA GLN A 55 14.71 2.49 -8.34
C GLN A 55 13.62 1.50 -7.94
N LEU A 56 13.42 1.30 -6.63
CA LEU A 56 12.33 0.47 -6.12
C LEU A 56 10.96 1.02 -6.51
N MET A 57 10.74 2.34 -6.43
CA MET A 57 9.45 2.93 -6.84
C MET A 57 9.11 2.65 -8.30
N LEU A 58 10.10 2.73 -9.20
CA LEU A 58 9.90 2.42 -10.61
C LEU A 58 9.62 0.94 -10.82
N GLY A 59 10.44 0.05 -10.27
CA GLY A 59 10.24 -1.39 -10.43
C GLY A 59 8.90 -1.87 -9.85
N ILE A 60 8.46 -1.31 -8.72
CA ILE A 60 7.13 -1.59 -8.18
C ILE A 60 6.03 -1.11 -9.14
N LEU A 61 6.13 0.10 -9.69
CA LEU A 61 5.12 0.63 -10.62
C LEU A 61 5.06 -0.18 -11.92
N ASP A 62 6.21 -0.59 -12.44
CA ASP A 62 6.29 -1.41 -13.66
C ASP A 62 5.68 -2.80 -13.40
N ASN A 63 5.90 -3.39 -12.22
CA ASN A 63 5.28 -4.66 -11.82
C ASN A 63 3.76 -4.56 -11.55
N LEU A 64 3.22 -3.35 -11.44
CA LEU A 64 1.80 -3.11 -11.18
C LEU A 64 0.98 -2.80 -12.43
N GLU A 65 1.58 -2.81 -13.63
CA GLU A 65 0.85 -2.49 -14.87
C GLU A 65 -0.40 -3.37 -15.07
N ASP A 66 -0.35 -4.63 -14.61
CA ASP A 66 -1.47 -5.58 -14.70
C ASP A 66 -2.41 -5.56 -13.47
N TYR A 67 -2.05 -4.85 -12.40
CA TYR A 67 -2.76 -4.89 -11.11
C TYR A 67 -3.45 -3.56 -10.80
N GLN A 68 -4.75 -3.47 -11.09
CA GLN A 68 -5.55 -2.29 -10.76
C GLN A 68 -6.30 -2.40 -9.42
N ARG A 69 -6.40 -3.61 -8.86
CA ARG A 69 -7.11 -3.85 -7.60
C ARG A 69 -6.18 -3.65 -6.40
N PRO A 70 -6.62 -2.96 -5.34
CA PRO A 70 -5.68 -2.56 -4.28
C PRO A 70 -5.03 -3.70 -3.51
N LEU A 71 -5.81 -4.69 -3.06
CA LEU A 71 -5.24 -5.77 -2.26
C LEU A 71 -4.32 -6.67 -3.10
N GLU A 72 -4.72 -6.98 -4.34
CA GLU A 72 -3.89 -7.72 -5.30
C GLU A 72 -2.58 -7.01 -5.59
N GLY A 73 -2.62 -5.68 -5.80
CA GLY A 73 -1.40 -4.90 -6.03
C GLY A 73 -0.48 -4.84 -4.80
N VAL A 74 -1.01 -4.88 -3.58
CA VAL A 74 -0.18 -5.00 -2.36
C VAL A 74 0.52 -6.36 -2.32
N PHE A 75 -0.17 -7.46 -2.64
CA PHE A 75 0.45 -8.79 -2.73
C PHE A 75 1.54 -8.84 -3.80
N ALA A 76 1.25 -8.39 -5.02
CA ALA A 76 2.22 -8.33 -6.11
C ALA A 76 3.46 -7.49 -5.74
N THR A 77 3.25 -6.40 -5.00
CA THR A 77 4.35 -5.57 -4.50
C THR A 77 5.21 -6.30 -3.47
N VAL A 78 4.60 -7.10 -2.57
CA VAL A 78 5.35 -7.93 -1.61
C VAL A 78 6.21 -8.95 -2.34
N ASP A 79 5.66 -9.64 -3.34
CA ASP A 79 6.39 -10.65 -4.10
C ASP A 79 7.57 -10.03 -4.84
N TYR A 80 7.34 -8.92 -5.57
CA TYR A 80 8.41 -8.15 -6.21
C TYR A 80 9.52 -7.75 -5.22
N LEU A 81 9.15 -7.23 -4.05
CA LEU A 81 10.11 -6.77 -3.05
C LEU A 81 10.95 -7.92 -2.46
N ARG A 82 10.37 -9.12 -2.34
CA ARG A 82 11.08 -10.31 -1.85
C ARG A 82 12.13 -10.83 -2.82
N GLU A 83 11.95 -10.56 -4.11
CA GLU A 83 12.94 -10.86 -5.15
C GLU A 83 14.10 -9.87 -5.17
N GLN A 84 13.97 -8.71 -4.52
CA GLN A 84 15.04 -7.73 -4.46
C GLN A 84 16.02 -8.06 -3.32
N GLU A 85 17.30 -8.26 -3.65
CA GLU A 85 18.37 -8.59 -2.70
C GLU A 85 18.86 -7.37 -1.89
N THR A 86 17.95 -6.53 -1.39
CA THR A 86 18.29 -5.34 -0.61
C THR A 86 17.60 -5.33 0.75
N ARG A 87 18.33 -4.85 1.77
CA ARG A 87 17.78 -4.70 3.13
C ARG A 87 16.57 -3.76 3.17
N THR A 88 16.53 -2.76 2.30
CA THR A 88 15.37 -1.85 2.20
C THR A 88 14.15 -2.58 1.69
N ALA A 89 14.30 -3.41 0.65
CA ALA A 89 13.20 -4.17 0.08
C ALA A 89 12.66 -5.21 1.07
N ASP A 90 13.53 -5.95 1.77
CA ASP A 90 13.11 -6.88 2.82
C ASP A 90 12.31 -6.18 3.93
N ARG A 91 12.78 -5.02 4.41
CA ARG A 91 12.04 -4.23 5.41
C ARG A 91 10.67 -3.77 4.90
N LEU A 92 10.58 -3.40 3.63
CA LEU A 92 9.32 -3.00 2.99
C LEU A 92 8.37 -4.21 2.86
N ALA A 93 8.85 -5.35 2.36
CA ALA A 93 8.07 -6.57 2.21
C ALA A 93 7.49 -7.04 3.55
N ASN A 94 8.31 -7.06 4.60
CA ASN A 94 7.88 -7.40 5.95
C ASN A 94 6.85 -6.41 6.50
N HIS A 95 7.03 -5.12 6.23
CA HIS A 95 6.09 -4.09 6.64
C HIS A 95 4.74 -4.26 5.94
N LEU A 96 4.72 -4.41 4.61
CA LEU A 96 3.51 -4.63 3.83
C LEU A 96 2.80 -5.92 4.23
N THR A 97 3.55 -7.01 4.46
CA THR A 97 3.00 -8.29 4.93
C THR A 97 2.22 -8.12 6.25
N ARG A 98 2.73 -7.28 7.17
CA ARG A 98 2.02 -6.97 8.42
C ARG A 98 0.77 -6.13 8.21
N GLN A 99 0.78 -5.19 7.24
CA GLN A 99 -0.41 -4.40 6.92
C GLN A 99 -1.55 -5.26 6.39
N ILE A 100 -1.24 -6.30 5.60
CA ILE A 100 -2.25 -7.14 4.91
C ILE A 100 -3.34 -7.66 5.86
N GLY A 101 -3.00 -8.00 7.12
CA GLY A 101 -4.01 -8.37 8.12
C GLY A 101 -5.09 -7.31 8.32
N TYR A 102 -4.68 -6.06 8.57
CA TYR A 102 -5.60 -4.92 8.69
C TYR A 102 -6.30 -4.59 7.37
N LEU A 103 -5.57 -4.67 6.24
CA LEU A 103 -6.16 -4.41 4.93
C LEU A 103 -7.28 -5.41 4.62
N THR A 104 -7.10 -6.69 4.95
CA THR A 104 -8.09 -7.74 4.67
C THR A 104 -9.35 -7.59 5.52
N VAL A 105 -9.20 -7.14 6.77
CA VAL A 105 -10.33 -6.94 7.71
C VAL A 105 -11.04 -5.60 7.47
N GLY A 106 -10.28 -4.55 7.19
CA GLY A 106 -10.79 -3.19 7.12
C GLY A 106 -11.17 -2.72 5.73
N ALA A 107 -10.64 -3.32 4.65
CA ALA A 107 -10.96 -2.90 3.30
C ALA A 107 -12.43 -3.18 3.00
N ILE A 108 -13.09 -2.17 2.44
CA ILE A 108 -14.50 -2.29 2.06
C ILE A 108 -14.53 -2.95 0.68
N ASN A 109 -15.22 -4.09 0.59
CA ASN A 109 -15.35 -4.89 -0.64
C ASN A 109 -15.60 -4.00 -1.86
N TYR A 110 -14.65 -4.03 -2.80
CA TYR A 110 -14.81 -3.43 -4.13
C TYR A 110 -15.84 -4.17 -5.00
N ASP A 111 -16.35 -5.33 -4.54
CA ASP A 111 -17.33 -6.16 -5.26
C ASP A 111 -18.71 -5.52 -5.44
N ASN A 112 -19.00 -4.40 -4.79
CA ASN A 112 -20.29 -3.71 -4.92
C ASN A 112 -20.32 -2.57 -5.95
N GLN A 113 -19.30 -2.41 -6.81
CA GLN A 113 -19.29 -1.41 -7.89
C GLN A 113 -19.51 -1.97 -9.31
N LEU A 114 -19.96 -3.23 -9.43
CA LEU A 114 -20.45 -3.81 -10.70
C LEU A 114 -21.93 -4.23 -10.56
N ARG A 115 -22.80 -3.28 -10.22
CA ARG A 115 -24.24 -3.38 -10.46
C ARG A 115 -24.72 -2.15 -11.22
#